data_AF-R1F3V4-F1
#
_entry.id   AF-R1F3V4-F1
#
_cell.length_a   1.000
_cell.length_b   1.000
_cell.length_c   1.000
_cell.angle_alpha   90.00
_cell.angle_beta   90.00
_cell.angle_gamma   90.00
#
_symmetry.space_group_name_H-M   'P 1'
#
loop_
_entity.id
_entity.type
_entity.pdbx_description
1 polymer ?
#
loop_
_entity_poly.entity_id
_entity_poly.type
_entity_poly.pdbx_seq_one_letter_code
_entity_poly.pdbx_strand_id
1 'polypeptide(L)'
;MAFPGIISRLHPSPAPQDLALQLQQGQHYRAEAFLLPASMMGLASEISSALPERISLYLNQEQAGLTLRGHDGALHADGTLKLHNGQHIELAKAPGQGKLVPESGLREMGLWLEAGHNHFICPAALQPVARAILNIWPLDPYLAKHFLLSFTPLLESATEQDLLAVLTARLDSAIPQPDWVEAYMKLEKRLHRTYLDH
;
A
#
# COMPACT_ATOMS: atom_id res chain seq x y z
N MET A 1 -4.01 9.83 17.21
CA MET A 1 -3.75 8.64 16.38
C MET A 1 -2.46 8.88 15.62
N ALA A 2 -1.52 7.94 15.66
CA ALA A 2 -0.29 8.03 14.87
C ALA A 2 -0.65 7.96 13.39
N PHE A 3 -0.06 8.83 12.58
CA PHE A 3 -0.36 9.00 11.17
C PHE A 3 0.01 7.71 10.38
N PRO A 4 -0.80 7.28 9.40
CA PRO A 4 -0.72 5.95 8.76
C PRO A 4 0.57 5.76 7.94
N GLY A 5 1.39 4.75 8.26
CA GLY A 5 2.63 4.48 7.51
C GLY A 5 2.37 4.04 6.07
N ILE A 6 1.39 3.16 5.85
CA ILE A 6 0.94 2.75 4.51
C ILE A 6 -0.58 2.63 4.45
N ILE A 7 -1.15 3.28 3.43
CA ILE A 7 -2.50 3.00 2.94
C ILE A 7 -2.36 2.03 1.76
N SER A 8 -2.85 0.81 1.92
CA SER A 8 -2.72 -0.26 0.93
C SER A 8 -3.87 -0.18 -0.09
N ARG A 9 -3.61 0.27 -1.30
CA ARG A 9 -4.61 0.29 -2.38
C ARG A 9 -4.88 -1.12 -2.88
N LEU A 10 -6.13 -1.55 -2.83
CA LEU A 10 -6.55 -2.87 -3.32
C LEU A 10 -6.54 -2.91 -4.86
N HIS A 11 -6.21 -4.09 -5.39
CA HIS A 11 -6.23 -4.45 -6.81
C HIS A 11 -7.56 -5.10 -7.17
N PRO A 12 -8.24 -4.60 -8.21
CA PRO A 12 -9.34 -5.31 -8.83
C PRO A 12 -8.80 -6.59 -9.47
N SER A 13 -9.25 -7.75 -8.98
CA SER A 13 -8.92 -9.05 -9.57
C SER A 13 -10.19 -9.84 -9.84
N PRO A 14 -10.28 -10.57 -10.97
CA PRO A 14 -11.36 -11.51 -11.21
C PRO A 14 -11.26 -12.77 -10.34
N ALA A 15 -10.11 -13.04 -9.72
CA ALA A 15 -9.88 -14.21 -8.87
C ALA A 15 -10.32 -13.91 -7.42
N PRO A 16 -11.33 -14.60 -6.86
CA PRO A 16 -11.86 -14.31 -5.53
C PRO A 16 -10.82 -14.42 -4.41
N GLN A 17 -9.87 -15.35 -4.54
CA GLN A 17 -8.80 -15.56 -3.56
C GLN A 17 -7.85 -14.36 -3.43
N ASP A 18 -7.74 -13.51 -4.46
CA ASP A 18 -6.81 -12.38 -4.45
C ASP A 18 -7.26 -11.30 -3.48
N LEU A 19 -8.57 -11.10 -3.29
CA LEU A 19 -9.07 -10.16 -2.29
C LEU A 19 -8.68 -10.62 -0.89
N ALA A 20 -8.96 -11.88 -0.56
CA ALA A 20 -8.61 -12.47 0.73
C ALA A 20 -7.10 -12.37 1.00
N LEU A 21 -6.27 -12.68 -0.02
CA LEU A 21 -4.82 -12.54 0.07
C LEU A 21 -4.40 -11.10 0.35
N GLN A 22 -4.93 -10.12 -0.39
CA GLN A 22 -4.58 -8.71 -0.19
C GLN A 22 -4.96 -8.22 1.21
N LEU A 23 -6.13 -8.62 1.72
CA LEU A 23 -6.59 -8.26 3.06
C LEU A 23 -5.72 -8.92 4.14
N GLN A 24 -5.42 -10.21 3.99
CA GLN A 24 -4.54 -10.94 4.91
C GLN A 24 -3.13 -10.35 4.93
N GLN A 25 -2.58 -10.05 3.76
CA GLN A 25 -1.26 -9.46 3.62
C GLN A 25 -1.21 -8.06 4.22
N GLY A 26 -2.20 -7.21 3.94
CA GLY A 26 -2.30 -5.90 4.54
C GLY A 26 -2.29 -5.99 6.06
N GLN A 27 -3.04 -6.93 6.64
CA GLN A 27 -3.00 -7.18 8.08
C GLN A 27 -1.63 -7.65 8.57
N HIS A 28 -1.00 -8.59 7.87
CA HIS A 28 0.31 -9.16 8.23
C HIS A 28 1.42 -8.11 8.22
N TYR A 29 1.50 -7.32 7.15
CA TYR A 29 2.49 -6.25 6.97
C TYR A 29 1.99 -4.89 7.50
N ARG A 30 1.02 -4.92 8.43
CA ARG A 30 0.53 -3.78 9.21
C ARG A 30 0.11 -2.58 8.36
N ALA A 31 -0.62 -2.80 7.27
CA ALA A 31 -1.40 -1.73 6.64
C ALA A 31 -2.35 -1.14 7.68
N GLU A 32 -2.31 0.18 7.83
CA GLU A 32 -3.19 0.90 8.75
C GLU A 32 -4.55 1.20 8.11
N ALA A 33 -4.60 1.23 6.77
CA ALA A 33 -5.84 1.34 6.03
C ALA A 33 -5.76 0.63 4.68
N PHE A 34 -6.93 0.30 4.12
CA PHE A 34 -7.09 -0.10 2.73
C PHE A 34 -7.74 1.03 1.93
N LEU A 35 -7.23 1.28 0.72
CA LEU A 35 -7.88 2.16 -0.25
C LEU A 35 -8.59 1.30 -1.30
N LEU A 36 -9.92 1.40 -1.34
CA LEU A 36 -10.79 0.66 -2.25
C LEU A 36 -10.97 1.46 -3.55
N PRO A 37 -10.49 0.95 -4.70
CA PRO A 37 -10.69 1.62 -5.99
C PRO A 37 -12.17 1.61 -6.39
N ALA A 38 -12.55 2.54 -7.28
CA ALA A 38 -13.94 2.73 -7.72
C ALA A 38 -14.54 1.46 -8.35
N SER A 39 -13.73 0.66 -9.04
CA SER A 39 -14.16 -0.61 -9.67
C SER A 39 -14.53 -1.70 -8.66
N MET A 40 -14.15 -1.56 -7.39
CA MET A 40 -14.44 -2.53 -6.33
C MET A 40 -15.52 -2.04 -5.36
N MET A 41 -16.24 -0.96 -5.69
CA MET A 41 -17.22 -0.37 -4.77
C MET A 41 -18.39 -1.28 -4.40
N GLY A 42 -18.71 -2.25 -5.26
CA GLY A 42 -19.69 -3.29 -4.95
C GLY A 42 -19.31 -4.16 -3.74
N LEU A 43 -18.02 -4.19 -3.38
CA LEU A 43 -17.48 -5.00 -2.29
C LEU A 43 -17.29 -4.20 -0.98
N ALA A 44 -17.60 -2.90 -0.96
CA ALA A 44 -17.26 -2.03 0.17
C ALA A 44 -17.90 -2.47 1.50
N SER A 45 -19.16 -2.88 1.48
CA SER A 45 -19.88 -3.34 2.68
C SER A 45 -19.30 -4.65 3.23
N GLU A 46 -18.98 -5.59 2.33
CA GLU A 46 -18.36 -6.87 2.67
C GLU A 46 -16.98 -6.66 3.28
N ILE A 47 -16.13 -5.85 2.63
CA ILE A 47 -14.78 -5.54 3.10
C ILE A 47 -14.85 -4.81 4.46
N SER A 48 -15.71 -3.79 4.59
CA SER A 48 -15.87 -3.04 5.84
C SER A 48 -16.21 -3.97 7.01
N SER A 49 -17.12 -4.92 6.79
CA SER A 49 -17.55 -5.89 7.80
C SER A 49 -16.47 -6.93 8.16
N ALA A 50 -15.57 -7.24 7.22
CA ALA A 50 -14.48 -8.20 7.42
C ALA A 50 -13.23 -7.58 8.07
N LEU A 51 -13.08 -6.25 8.03
CA LEU A 51 -11.89 -5.57 8.54
C LEU A 51 -11.92 -5.42 10.06
N PRO A 52 -10.81 -5.73 10.76
CA PRO A 52 -10.67 -5.39 12.18
C PRO A 52 -10.86 -3.89 12.45
N GLU A 53 -11.39 -3.53 13.61
CA GLU A 53 -11.60 -2.13 14.05
C GLU A 53 -10.33 -1.26 13.97
N ARG A 54 -9.14 -1.85 14.07
CA ARG A 54 -7.87 -1.12 13.99
C ARG A 54 -7.48 -0.68 12.57
N ILE A 55 -8.16 -1.18 11.54
CA ILE A 55 -7.82 -0.93 10.13
C ILE A 55 -8.96 -0.15 9.47
N SER A 56 -8.63 1.03 8.94
CA SER A 56 -9.59 1.85 8.23
C SER A 56 -9.85 1.34 6.81
N LEU A 57 -11.07 1.57 6.33
CA LEU A 57 -11.43 1.48 4.92
C LEU A 57 -11.58 2.89 4.36
N TYR A 58 -10.80 3.19 3.32
CA TYR A 58 -10.91 4.41 2.54
C TYR A 58 -11.47 4.10 1.16
N LEU A 59 -12.41 4.90 0.70
CA LEU A 59 -13.02 4.74 -0.62
C LEU A 59 -12.38 5.75 -1.57
N ASN A 60 -12.12 5.37 -2.81
CA ASN A 60 -11.65 6.32 -3.83
C ASN A 60 -12.73 7.32 -4.28
N GLN A 61 -13.98 7.09 -3.88
CA GLN A 61 -15.13 7.97 -4.07
C GLN A 61 -16.16 7.69 -2.98
N GLU A 62 -16.99 8.67 -2.63
CA GLU A 62 -18.10 8.45 -1.71
C GLU A 62 -19.10 7.43 -2.26
N GLN A 63 -19.64 6.59 -1.40
CA GLN A 63 -20.68 5.62 -1.74
C GLN A 63 -21.93 5.88 -0.91
N ALA A 64 -23.01 6.26 -1.59
CA ALA A 64 -24.29 6.50 -0.94
C ALA A 64 -24.80 5.23 -0.24
N GLY A 65 -25.25 5.37 1.01
CA GLY A 65 -25.83 4.28 1.79
C GLY A 65 -24.82 3.33 2.45
N LEU A 66 -23.51 3.54 2.28
CA LEU A 66 -22.51 2.79 3.03
C LEU A 66 -22.33 3.39 4.44
N THR A 67 -22.54 2.58 5.47
CA THR A 67 -22.23 2.98 6.86
C THR A 67 -20.73 2.84 7.09
N LEU A 68 -20.05 3.99 7.23
CA LEU A 68 -18.63 4.08 7.54
C LEU A 68 -18.40 4.15 9.05
N ARG A 69 -17.35 3.49 9.56
CA ARG A 69 -16.90 3.69 10.95
C ARG A 69 -16.24 5.06 11.07
N GLY A 70 -16.10 5.56 12.30
CA GLY A 70 -15.56 6.91 12.53
C GLY A 70 -14.16 7.14 11.92
N HIS A 71 -13.34 6.10 11.81
CA HIS A 71 -11.99 6.17 11.24
C HIS A 71 -11.91 5.76 9.76
N ASP A 72 -13.04 5.37 9.14
CA ASP A 72 -13.16 5.14 7.71
C ASP A 72 -13.41 6.48 6.98
N GLY A 73 -13.29 6.51 5.66
CA GLY A 73 -13.39 7.78 4.91
C GLY A 73 -13.41 7.64 3.40
N ALA A 74 -13.38 8.77 2.70
CA ALA A 74 -13.32 8.83 1.25
C ALA A 74 -12.27 9.83 0.77
N LEU A 75 -11.50 9.45 -0.25
CA LEU A 75 -10.57 10.31 -0.95
C LEU A 75 -11.33 11.14 -1.99
N HIS A 76 -11.15 12.46 -1.94
CA HIS A 76 -11.78 13.39 -2.86
C HIS A 76 -10.80 13.80 -3.98
N ALA A 77 -11.37 14.29 -5.09
CA ALA A 77 -10.62 14.67 -6.28
C ALA A 77 -9.61 15.83 -6.05
N ASP A 78 -9.79 16.62 -4.99
CA ASP A 78 -8.88 17.69 -4.57
C ASP A 78 -7.62 17.16 -3.85
N GLY A 79 -7.54 15.84 -3.60
CA GLY A 79 -6.48 15.20 -2.85
C GLY A 79 -6.69 15.24 -1.34
N THR A 80 -7.93 15.45 -0.87
CA THR A 80 -8.26 15.39 0.56
C THR A 80 -8.94 14.08 0.90
N LEU A 81 -8.39 13.32 1.84
CA LEU A 81 -9.05 12.17 2.46
C LEU A 81 -9.88 12.66 3.65
N LYS A 82 -11.20 12.57 3.54
CA LYS A 82 -12.13 12.96 4.60
C LYS A 82 -12.60 11.74 5.36
N LEU A 83 -12.36 11.73 6.67
CA LEU A 83 -12.79 10.68 7.57
C LEU A 83 -14.20 10.97 8.10
N HIS A 84 -14.94 9.91 8.42
CA HIS A 84 -16.32 10.03 8.89
C HIS A 84 -16.42 10.79 10.23
N ASN A 85 -15.38 10.74 11.06
CA ASN A 85 -15.27 11.53 12.30
C ASN A 85 -14.98 13.04 12.08
N GLY A 86 -14.92 13.51 10.83
CA GLY A 86 -14.64 14.90 10.48
C GLY A 86 -13.15 15.27 10.42
N GLN A 87 -12.24 14.31 10.58
CA GLN A 87 -10.81 14.53 10.33
C GLN A 87 -10.50 14.55 8.83
N HIS A 88 -9.45 15.28 8.47
CA HIS A 88 -9.03 15.47 7.08
C HIS A 88 -7.53 15.18 6.98
N ILE A 89 -7.13 14.41 5.96
CA ILE A 89 -5.74 14.12 5.63
C ILE A 89 -5.50 14.58 4.21
N GLU A 90 -4.61 15.54 4.02
CA GLU A 90 -4.28 16.02 2.68
C GLU A 90 -3.16 15.18 2.06
N LEU A 91 -3.26 14.95 0.75
CA LEU A 91 -2.17 14.42 -0.05
C LEU A 91 -1.09 15.48 -0.26
N ALA A 92 0.17 15.05 -0.15
CA ALA A 92 1.32 15.86 -0.44
C ALA A 92 1.39 16.14 -1.95
N LYS A 93 1.62 17.40 -2.30
CA LYS A 93 1.84 17.83 -3.69
C LYS A 93 3.32 17.99 -4.02
N ALA A 94 4.16 18.15 -2.99
CA ALA A 94 5.60 18.27 -3.11
C ALA A 94 6.29 17.73 -1.84
N PRO A 95 7.55 17.27 -1.95
CA PRO A 95 8.35 16.87 -0.79
C PRO A 95 8.47 17.99 0.25
N GLY A 96 8.52 17.60 1.53
CA GLY A 96 8.68 18.51 2.68
C GLY A 96 7.37 18.99 3.30
N GLN A 97 6.22 18.58 2.76
CA GLN A 97 4.91 19.00 3.26
C GLN A 97 4.44 18.21 4.49
N GLY A 98 5.13 17.12 4.88
CA GLY A 98 4.77 16.30 6.05
C GLY A 98 3.40 15.60 5.93
N LYS A 99 2.87 15.50 4.71
CA LYS A 99 1.54 14.99 4.35
C LYS A 99 1.62 13.58 3.76
N LEU A 100 0.46 12.96 3.55
CA LEU A 100 0.34 11.63 2.95
C LEU A 100 0.82 11.67 1.50
N VAL A 101 1.79 10.85 1.14
CA VAL A 101 2.33 10.80 -0.22
C VAL A 101 1.36 10.01 -1.12
N PRO A 102 0.94 10.56 -2.28
CA PRO A 102 0.11 9.84 -3.24
C PRO A 102 0.85 8.65 -3.86
N GLU A 103 0.12 7.70 -4.44
CA GLU A 103 0.70 6.51 -5.09
C GLU A 103 1.74 6.86 -6.15
N SER A 104 1.55 7.97 -6.88
CA SER A 104 2.52 8.47 -7.87
C SER A 104 3.88 8.82 -7.27
N GLY A 105 3.93 9.23 -5.99
CA GLY A 105 5.16 9.55 -5.30
C GLY A 105 5.99 8.33 -4.90
N LEU A 106 5.45 7.11 -5.04
CA LEU A 106 6.19 5.89 -4.69
C LEU A 106 7.44 5.70 -5.57
N ARG A 107 7.41 6.12 -6.84
CA ARG A 107 8.59 6.07 -7.74
C ARG A 107 9.78 6.86 -7.21
N GLU A 108 9.48 7.94 -6.48
CA GLU A 108 10.45 8.85 -5.90
C GLU A 108 10.57 8.65 -4.39
N MET A 109 10.19 7.48 -3.86
CA MET A 109 10.08 7.22 -2.42
C MET A 109 11.30 7.69 -1.62
N GLY A 110 12.53 7.51 -2.15
CA GLY A 110 13.75 8.03 -1.52
C GLY A 110 13.74 9.54 -1.30
N LEU A 111 13.32 10.33 -2.29
CA LEU A 111 13.22 11.79 -2.19
C LEU A 111 12.17 12.21 -1.15
N TRP A 112 11.02 11.52 -1.12
CA TRP A 112 9.96 11.77 -0.15
C TRP A 112 10.41 11.46 1.28
N LEU A 113 11.11 10.34 1.47
CA LEU A 113 11.68 9.93 2.77
C LEU A 113 12.73 10.93 3.28
N GLU A 114 13.63 11.40 2.40
CA GLU A 114 14.61 12.45 2.73
C GLU A 114 13.94 13.75 3.14
N ALA A 115 12.80 14.08 2.53
CA ALA A 115 12.00 15.24 2.88
C ALA A 115 11.08 15.01 4.11
N GLY A 116 11.27 13.91 4.85
CA GLY A 116 10.59 13.63 6.12
C GLY A 116 9.21 12.99 5.99
N HIS A 117 8.81 12.51 4.80
CA HIS A 117 7.55 11.81 4.65
C HIS A 117 7.68 10.34 5.05
N ASN A 118 6.77 9.87 5.91
CA ASN A 118 6.75 8.49 6.40
C ASN A 118 5.44 7.75 6.07
N HIS A 119 4.64 8.33 5.16
CA HIS A 119 3.24 7.96 4.97
C HIS A 119 2.93 7.91 3.49
N PHE A 120 2.55 6.74 2.98
CA PHE A 120 2.41 6.51 1.55
C PHE A 120 1.11 5.78 1.22
N ILE A 121 0.47 6.16 0.11
CA ILE A 121 -0.44 5.26 -0.60
C ILE A 121 0.41 4.32 -1.44
N CYS A 122 0.17 3.01 -1.36
CA CYS A 122 0.95 2.00 -2.05
C CYS A 122 0.02 0.90 -2.58
N PRO A 123 0.23 0.38 -3.80
CA PRO A 123 -0.47 -0.80 -4.28
C PRO A 123 -0.29 -1.97 -3.32
N ALA A 124 -1.36 -2.73 -3.05
CA ALA A 124 -1.30 -3.84 -2.11
C ALA A 124 -0.25 -4.88 -2.54
N ALA A 125 -0.07 -5.13 -3.83
CA ALA A 125 0.99 -6.02 -4.31
C ALA A 125 2.40 -5.59 -3.85
N LEU A 126 2.65 -4.28 -3.73
CA LEU A 126 3.95 -3.69 -3.42
C LEU A 126 4.17 -3.40 -1.93
N GLN A 127 3.10 -3.39 -1.15
CA GLN A 127 3.06 -3.01 0.26
C GLN A 127 4.14 -3.69 1.14
N PRO A 128 4.48 -4.99 0.99
CA PRO A 128 5.50 -5.62 1.83
C PRO A 128 6.88 -4.99 1.71
N VAL A 129 7.33 -4.73 0.47
CA VAL A 129 8.61 -4.09 0.19
C VAL A 129 8.61 -2.63 0.64
N ALA A 130 7.55 -1.87 0.33
CA ALA A 130 7.42 -0.48 0.76
C ALA A 130 7.43 -0.35 2.29
N ARG A 131 6.74 -1.26 3.00
CA ARG A 131 6.72 -1.27 4.47
C ARG A 131 8.10 -1.58 5.03
N ALA A 132 8.80 -2.56 4.48
CA ALA A 132 10.14 -2.91 4.94
C ALA A 132 11.09 -1.72 4.79
N ILE A 133 11.05 -1.02 3.64
CA ILE A 133 11.85 0.18 3.42
C ILE A 133 11.50 1.29 4.43
N LEU A 134 10.21 1.53 4.69
CA LEU A 134 9.77 2.50 5.71
C LEU A 134 10.25 2.16 7.12
N ASN A 135 10.27 0.87 7.47
CA ASN A 135 10.74 0.41 8.77
C ASN A 135 12.27 0.50 8.91
N ILE A 136 13.00 0.30 7.81
CA ILE A 136 14.47 0.43 7.78
C ILE A 136 14.88 1.91 7.82
N TRP A 137 14.17 2.79 7.09
CA TRP A 137 14.54 4.19 6.92
C TRP A 137 14.95 4.93 8.21
N PRO A 138 14.19 4.90 9.32
CA PRO A 138 14.59 5.61 10.54
C PRO A 138 15.78 4.99 11.28
N LEU A 139 16.11 3.73 10.99
CA LEU A 139 17.19 2.98 11.64
C LEU A 139 18.49 3.03 10.83
N ASP A 140 18.38 2.82 9.51
CA ASP A 140 19.49 2.82 8.57
C ASP A 140 19.05 3.35 7.19
N PRO A 141 19.11 4.69 6.99
CA PRO A 141 18.79 5.31 5.71
C PRO A 141 19.69 4.81 4.56
N TYR A 142 20.92 4.39 4.83
CA TYR A 142 21.84 3.91 3.80
C TYR A 142 21.39 2.54 3.27
N LEU A 143 21.01 1.63 4.18
CA LEU A 143 20.44 0.34 3.80
C LEU A 143 19.10 0.50 3.07
N ALA A 144 18.22 1.39 3.55
CA ALA A 144 16.97 1.70 2.87
C ALA A 144 17.21 2.19 1.43
N LYS A 145 18.17 3.11 1.23
CA LYS A 145 18.59 3.58 -0.10
C LYS A 145 19.12 2.46 -0.98
N HIS A 146 19.90 1.53 -0.40
CA HIS A 146 20.40 0.37 -1.14
C HIS A 146 19.25 -0.48 -1.71
N PHE A 147 18.20 -0.74 -0.92
CA PHE A 147 17.02 -1.46 -1.41
C PHE A 147 16.21 -0.65 -2.43
N LEU A 148 16.12 0.67 -2.25
CA LEU A 148 15.48 1.57 -3.22
C LEU A 148 16.16 1.50 -4.60
N LEU A 149 17.49 1.31 -4.69
CA LEU A 149 18.17 1.12 -5.98
C LEU A 149 17.65 -0.10 -6.77
N SER A 150 17.17 -1.13 -6.08
CA SER A 150 16.50 -2.28 -6.73
C SER A 150 15.00 -2.06 -6.93
N PHE A 151 14.35 -1.32 -6.04
CA PHE A 151 12.90 -1.14 -6.05
C PHE A 151 12.43 -0.10 -7.06
N THR A 152 13.12 1.03 -7.18
CA THR A 152 12.73 2.13 -8.09
C THR A 152 12.61 1.68 -9.55
N PRO A 153 13.55 0.93 -10.14
CA PRO A 153 13.41 0.44 -11.52
C PRO A 153 12.19 -0.50 -11.72
N LEU A 154 11.85 -1.28 -10.69
CA LEU A 154 10.64 -2.11 -10.72
C LEU A 154 9.38 -1.24 -10.71
N LEU A 155 9.35 -0.17 -9.92
CA LEU A 155 8.23 0.78 -9.86
C LEU A 155 8.01 1.56 -11.16
N GLU A 156 9.09 1.86 -11.88
CA GLU A 156 9.03 2.58 -13.16
C GLU A 156 8.46 1.71 -14.28
N SER A 157 8.72 0.40 -14.23
CA SER A 157 8.32 -0.55 -15.27
C SER A 157 7.06 -1.35 -14.94
N ALA A 158 6.55 -1.26 -13.71
CA ALA A 158 5.41 -2.05 -13.24
C ALA A 158 4.14 -1.82 -14.07
N THR A 159 3.54 -2.90 -14.55
CA THR A 159 2.19 -2.90 -15.10
C THR A 159 1.19 -3.46 -14.10
N GLU A 160 -0.10 -3.18 -14.27
CA GLU A 160 -1.12 -3.79 -13.41
C GLU A 160 -1.12 -5.33 -13.50
N GLN A 161 -0.77 -5.88 -14.67
CA GLN A 161 -0.63 -7.34 -14.84
C GLN A 161 0.50 -7.90 -13.99
N ASP A 162 1.62 -7.20 -13.88
CA ASP A 162 2.74 -7.60 -13.01
C ASP A 162 2.34 -7.59 -11.54
N LEU A 163 1.59 -6.57 -11.11
CA LEU A 163 1.10 -6.45 -9.73
C LEU A 163 0.14 -7.59 -9.38
N LEU A 164 -0.76 -7.96 -10.29
CA LEU A 164 -1.63 -9.12 -10.11
C LEU A 164 -0.83 -10.43 -10.12
N ALA A 165 0.17 -10.56 -10.99
CA ALA A 165 1.02 -11.74 -11.03
C ALA A 165 1.86 -11.94 -9.76
N VAL A 166 2.21 -10.86 -9.05
CA VAL A 166 2.81 -10.94 -7.70
C VAL A 166 1.85 -11.59 -6.69
N LEU A 167 0.56 -11.28 -6.74
CA LEU A 167 -0.44 -11.91 -5.87
C LEU A 167 -0.51 -13.42 -6.13
N THR A 168 -0.57 -13.81 -7.40
CA THR A 168 -0.53 -15.22 -7.81
C THR A 168 0.76 -15.92 -7.36
N ALA A 169 1.91 -15.28 -7.55
CA ALA A 169 3.22 -15.81 -7.15
C ALA A 169 3.37 -16.03 -5.64
N ARG A 170 2.63 -15.29 -4.81
CA ARG A 170 2.59 -15.48 -3.35
C ARG A 170 1.75 -16.68 -2.94
N LEU A 171 0.73 -17.05 -3.71
CA LEU A 171 -0.09 -18.22 -3.46
C LEU A 171 0.65 -19.51 -3.84
N ASP A 172 1.39 -19.49 -4.94
CA ASP A 172 2.16 -20.63 -5.40
C ASP A 172 3.49 -20.22 -6.05
N SER A 173 4.58 -20.48 -5.33
CA SER A 173 5.93 -20.17 -5.79
C SER A 173 6.46 -21.11 -6.88
N ALA A 174 5.77 -22.21 -7.18
CA ALA A 174 6.15 -23.16 -8.23
C ALA A 174 5.70 -22.70 -9.63
N ILE A 175 4.78 -21.74 -9.72
CA ILE A 175 4.30 -21.20 -10.99
C ILE A 175 5.45 -20.40 -11.65
N PRO A 176 5.79 -20.65 -12.93
CA PRO A 176 6.73 -19.84 -13.68
C PRO A 176 6.31 -18.36 -13.67
N GLN A 177 7.24 -17.49 -13.26
CA GLN A 177 6.97 -16.07 -13.05
C GLN A 177 7.59 -15.27 -14.20
N PRO A 178 6.94 -14.19 -14.65
CA PRO A 178 7.61 -13.18 -15.48
C PRO A 178 8.85 -12.61 -14.79
N ASP A 179 9.86 -12.21 -15.56
CA ASP A 179 11.14 -11.69 -15.04
C ASP A 179 10.94 -10.57 -14.01
N TRP A 180 9.99 -9.67 -14.26
CA TRP A 180 9.67 -8.57 -13.35
C TRP A 180 9.18 -9.09 -11.99
N VAL A 181 8.26 -10.05 -12.01
CA VAL A 181 7.66 -10.65 -10.80
C VAL A 181 8.74 -11.41 -10.03
N GLU A 182 9.58 -12.17 -10.72
CA GLU A 182 10.69 -12.88 -10.08
C GLU A 182 11.67 -11.90 -9.42
N ALA A 183 12.02 -10.80 -10.09
CA ALA A 183 12.89 -9.75 -9.54
C ALA A 183 12.26 -9.10 -8.29
N TYR A 184 10.97 -8.78 -8.33
CA TYR A 184 10.24 -8.26 -7.18
C TYR A 184 10.20 -9.26 -6.02
N MET A 185 9.85 -10.52 -6.27
CA MET A 185 9.78 -11.56 -5.23
C MET A 185 11.17 -11.85 -4.62
N LYS A 186 12.25 -11.77 -5.41
CA LYS A 186 13.63 -11.84 -4.89
C LYS A 186 13.96 -10.65 -3.98
N LEU A 187 13.53 -9.44 -4.34
CA LEU A 187 13.69 -8.25 -3.50
C LEU A 187 12.92 -8.40 -2.18
N GLU A 188 11.65 -8.80 -2.22
CA GLU A 188 10.83 -9.04 -1.03
C GLU A 188 11.48 -10.06 -0.10
N LYS A 189 11.93 -11.21 -0.62
CA LYS A 189 12.62 -12.25 0.17
C LYS A 189 13.91 -11.74 0.82
N ARG A 190 14.70 -10.92 0.11
CA ARG A 190 15.93 -10.32 0.66
C ARG A 190 15.60 -9.39 1.83
N LEU A 191 14.59 -8.54 1.67
CA LEU A 191 14.14 -7.63 2.73
C LEU A 191 13.61 -8.40 3.96
N HIS A 192 12.82 -9.44 3.72
CA HIS A 192 12.26 -10.28 4.79
C HIS A 192 13.36 -10.95 5.63
N ARG A 193 14.36 -11.56 4.98
CA ARG A 193 15.51 -12.18 5.66
C ARG A 193 16.36 -11.19 6.45
N THR A 194 16.54 -9.98 5.91
CA THR A 194 17.39 -8.96 6.54
C THR A 194 16.74 -8.37 7.80
N TYR A 195 15.41 -8.49 7.95
CA TYR A 195 14.65 -7.77 8.99
C TYR A 195 13.91 -8.68 10.00
N LEU A 196 13.70 -9.97 9.71
CA LEU A 196 13.07 -10.90 10.66
C LEU A 196 14.03 -11.83 11.41
N ASP A 197 15.33 -11.79 11.09
CA ASP A 197 16.38 -12.42 11.88
C ASP A 197 16.86 -11.54 13.07
N HIS A 198 16.11 -10.46 13.39
CA HIS A 198 16.39 -9.53 14.49
C HIS A 198 15.18 -9.27 15.38
#